data_AF-G7YCW6-F1
#
_entry.id   AF-G7YCW6-F1
#
_cell.length_a   1.000
_cell.length_b   1.000
_cell.length_c   1.000
_cell.angle_alpha   90.00
_cell.angle_beta   90.00
_cell.angle_gamma   90.00
#
_symmetry.space_group_name_H-M   'P 1'
#
loop_
_entity.id
_entity.type
_entity.pdbx_description
1 polymer ?
#
loop_
_entity_poly.entity_id
_entity_poly.type
_entity_poly.pdbx_seq_one_letter_code
_entity_poly.pdbx_strand_id
1 'polypeptide(L)'
;MSISRPLLILLLGVTCMEILDPNEHEKIDPSGFATKTAYRHCGLSSFDDGTLKRLDSCTLVHINAIYRHGTRAPSSKDVRRIIELRDRLISSQGAILPSGFHDYLVPFEKGTDKALLPRGFEELYSFGRQVRNNNPTWFRRRPNITFYTSSSSRAVLSARSFYHGLFNLTPITAVDAQGIERHLNSIPEGIQTVDNLLRFFQYCKQYQKEIRKNKTALVEYWKFMNGAVMKGVLDEVVSKHHLPKADFSPADVNVMFLICGYEVAALSNDQSPWCGFLRAHHQLVMEYLLDLKHRLRIDHLPALLPDLFVQLGPSFLPTEAVVTDLDGTRSSQSQNCYLLGRMLI
;
A
#
# COMPACT_ATOMS: atom_id res chain seq x y z
N MET A 1 -66.80 -6.28 -53.28
CA MET A 1 -66.00 -5.05 -53.17
C MET A 1 -65.30 -5.08 -51.82
N SER A 2 -63.98 -5.35 -51.84
CA SER A 2 -63.15 -5.52 -50.64
C SER A 2 -62.63 -4.15 -50.18
N ILE A 3 -62.85 -3.80 -48.92
CA ILE A 3 -62.36 -2.55 -48.32
C ILE A 3 -61.03 -2.86 -47.63
N SER A 4 -59.95 -2.44 -48.26
CA SER A 4 -58.57 -2.53 -47.76
C SER A 4 -58.36 -1.57 -46.58
N ARG A 5 -57.96 -2.09 -45.42
CA ARG A 5 -57.42 -1.29 -44.30
C ARG A 5 -55.90 -1.12 -44.50
N PRO A 6 -55.32 0.08 -44.38
CA PRO A 6 -53.88 0.24 -44.46
C PRO A 6 -53.23 -0.24 -43.15
N LEU A 7 -52.22 -1.08 -43.29
CA LEU A 7 -51.34 -1.53 -42.21
C LEU A 7 -50.28 -0.46 -41.98
N LEU A 8 -50.36 0.26 -40.85
CA LEU A 8 -49.34 1.22 -40.43
C LEU A 8 -48.21 0.43 -39.75
N ILE A 9 -47.11 0.20 -40.47
CA ILE A 9 -45.90 -0.42 -39.92
C ILE A 9 -45.12 0.69 -39.21
N LEU A 10 -45.17 0.71 -37.87
CA LEU A 10 -44.27 1.51 -37.06
C LEU A 10 -42.88 0.84 -37.06
N LEU A 11 -41.93 1.40 -37.81
CA LEU A 11 -40.52 1.08 -37.67
C LEU A 11 -39.99 1.74 -36.39
N LEU A 12 -40.00 1.01 -35.29
CA LEU A 12 -39.26 1.40 -34.07
C LEU A 12 -37.77 1.25 -34.36
N GLY A 13 -37.14 2.36 -34.74
CA GLY A 13 -35.68 2.45 -34.81
C GLY A 13 -35.10 2.23 -33.42
N VAL A 14 -34.31 1.16 -33.26
CA VAL A 14 -33.45 1.00 -32.09
C VAL A 14 -32.32 2.02 -32.24
N THR A 15 -32.55 3.24 -31.75
CA THR A 15 -31.46 4.16 -31.44
C THR A 15 -30.65 3.49 -30.33
N CYS A 16 -29.38 3.17 -30.61
CA CYS A 16 -28.40 2.81 -29.61
C CYS A 16 -28.43 3.92 -28.55
N MET A 17 -29.07 3.69 -27.40
CA MET A 17 -28.90 4.54 -26.24
C MET A 17 -27.45 4.33 -25.81
N GLU A 18 -26.61 5.33 -26.06
CA GLU A 18 -25.41 5.52 -25.25
C GLU A 18 -25.91 5.60 -23.81
N ILE A 19 -25.71 4.52 -23.05
CA ILE A 19 -25.83 4.56 -21.61
C ILE A 19 -24.68 5.47 -21.17
N LEU A 20 -24.97 6.76 -21.03
CA LEU A 20 -24.08 7.69 -20.36
C LEU A 20 -23.80 7.10 -18.99
N ASP A 21 -22.55 6.69 -18.76
CA ASP A 21 -22.08 6.24 -17.46
C ASP A 21 -22.24 7.43 -16.49
N PRO A 22 -23.15 7.36 -15.50
CA PRO A 22 -23.38 8.48 -14.58
C PRO A 22 -22.12 8.85 -13.79
N ASN A 23 -21.09 8.01 -13.80
CA ASN A 23 -19.82 8.21 -13.12
C ASN A 23 -18.67 8.57 -14.07
N GLU A 24 -18.94 8.98 -15.32
CA GLU A 24 -17.89 9.34 -16.28
C GLU A 24 -16.93 10.44 -15.78
N HIS A 25 -17.39 11.29 -14.85
CA HIS A 25 -16.60 12.36 -14.23
C HIS A 25 -16.05 12.01 -12.84
N GLU A 26 -16.31 10.81 -12.33
CA GLU A 26 -15.81 10.38 -11.02
C GLU A 26 -14.29 10.15 -11.09
N LYS A 27 -13.55 10.90 -10.26
CA LYS A 27 -12.09 10.79 -10.18
C LYS A 27 -11.71 9.55 -9.39
N ILE A 28 -10.55 8.99 -9.70
CA ILE A 28 -9.91 7.94 -8.90
C ILE A 28 -9.78 8.41 -7.45
N ASP A 29 -10.22 7.56 -6.51
CA ASP A 29 -10.11 7.84 -5.07
C ASP A 29 -8.65 7.67 -4.62
N PRO A 30 -8.01 8.67 -4.00
CA PRO A 30 -6.64 8.52 -3.48
C PRO A 30 -6.48 7.44 -2.40
N SER A 31 -7.56 6.93 -1.83
CA SER A 31 -7.56 5.84 -0.85
C SER A 31 -7.46 4.43 -1.46
N GLY A 32 -7.74 4.27 -2.76
CA GLY A 32 -7.87 2.95 -3.39
C GLY A 32 -6.71 2.55 -4.33
N PHE A 33 -5.52 2.32 -3.79
CA PHE A 33 -4.36 1.82 -4.54
C PHE A 33 -3.74 0.57 -3.94
N ALA A 34 -4.54 -0.24 -3.23
CA ALA A 34 -4.08 -1.41 -2.49
C ALA A 34 -2.80 -1.11 -1.68
N THR A 35 -1.75 -1.92 -1.82
CA THR A 35 -0.47 -1.73 -1.11
C THR A 35 0.33 -0.47 -1.50
N LYS A 36 -0.18 0.36 -2.40
CA LYS A 36 0.41 1.65 -2.83
C LYS A 36 -0.34 2.85 -2.27
N THR A 37 -1.50 2.67 -1.63
CA THR A 37 -2.18 3.76 -0.92
C THR A 37 -1.24 4.37 0.12
N ALA A 38 -1.09 5.70 0.10
CA ALA A 38 -0.31 6.40 1.11
C ALA A 38 -1.05 6.42 2.45
N TYR A 39 -0.30 6.38 3.56
CA TYR A 39 -0.90 6.29 4.91
C TYR A 39 -1.90 7.42 5.19
N ARG A 40 -1.68 8.62 4.67
CA ARG A 40 -2.61 9.77 4.81
C ARG A 40 -3.99 9.54 4.20
N HIS A 41 -4.13 8.65 3.22
CA HIS A 41 -5.40 8.38 2.53
C HIS A 41 -6.13 7.16 3.09
N CYS A 42 -5.49 6.35 3.94
CA CYS A 42 -6.13 5.23 4.62
C CYS A 42 -7.00 5.66 5.83
N GLY A 43 -7.42 6.93 5.86
CA GLY A 43 -8.17 7.52 6.96
C GLY A 43 -7.36 7.80 8.22
N LEU A 44 -6.44 6.91 8.65
CA LEU A 44 -5.83 6.90 10.00
C LEU A 44 -6.83 7.20 11.15
N SER A 45 -8.13 7.16 10.86
CA SER A 45 -9.20 7.26 11.80
C SER A 45 -9.18 5.91 12.49
N SER A 46 -8.82 5.93 13.77
CA SER A 46 -8.97 4.78 14.63
C SER A 46 -10.36 4.20 14.39
N PHE A 47 -10.43 2.90 14.14
CA PHE A 47 -11.70 2.20 14.19
C PHE A 47 -12.29 2.44 15.59
N ASP A 48 -13.31 3.29 15.66
CA ASP A 48 -13.97 3.67 16.91
C ASP A 48 -15.27 2.89 17.05
N ASP A 49 -15.15 1.66 17.54
CA ASP A 49 -16.27 0.85 18.03
C ASP A 49 -16.63 1.18 19.49
N GLY A 50 -16.16 2.32 20.01
CA GLY A 50 -16.27 2.69 21.41
C GLY A 50 -15.24 2.00 22.32
N THR A 51 -14.37 1.14 21.79
CA THR A 51 -13.30 0.50 22.60
C THR A 51 -12.37 1.54 23.20
N LEU A 52 -11.96 2.56 22.45
CA LEU A 52 -11.06 3.60 22.94
C LEU A 52 -11.63 4.32 24.18
N LYS A 53 -12.93 4.62 24.21
CA LYS A 53 -13.60 5.24 25.38
C LYS A 53 -13.58 4.34 26.61
N ARG A 54 -13.63 3.01 26.43
CA ARG A 54 -13.51 2.05 27.56
C ARG A 54 -12.09 2.01 28.11
N LEU A 55 -11.10 2.37 27.30
CA LEU A 55 -9.68 2.35 27.64
C LEU A 55 -9.23 3.58 28.43
N ASP A 56 -10.04 4.63 28.53
CA ASP A 56 -9.72 5.84 29.31
C ASP A 56 -9.52 5.55 30.81
N SER A 57 -10.10 4.45 31.31
CA SER A 57 -9.90 3.96 32.69
C SER A 57 -8.69 3.04 32.86
N CYS A 58 -8.01 2.66 31.77
CA CYS A 58 -6.91 1.71 31.75
C CYS A 58 -5.57 2.41 31.89
N THR A 59 -4.58 1.73 32.47
CA THR A 59 -3.19 2.19 32.42
C THR A 59 -2.43 1.42 31.34
N LEU A 60 -1.75 2.14 30.44
CA LEU A 60 -0.89 1.54 29.43
C LEU A 60 0.33 0.87 30.11
N VAL A 61 0.50 -0.43 29.87
CA VAL A 61 1.64 -1.20 30.40
C VAL A 61 2.65 -1.60 29.33
N HIS A 62 2.19 -1.85 28.10
CA HIS A 62 3.04 -2.31 27.01
C HIS A 62 2.43 -1.97 25.66
N ILE A 63 3.28 -1.59 24.69
CA ILE A 63 2.90 -1.44 23.28
C ILE A 63 3.73 -2.42 22.48
N ASN A 64 3.06 -3.23 21.66
CA ASN A 64 3.72 -4.02 20.64
C ASN A 64 3.14 -3.68 19.27
N ALA A 65 4.01 -3.41 18.30
CA ALA A 65 3.58 -2.91 17.02
C ALA A 65 4.48 -3.37 15.87
N ILE A 66 3.86 -3.59 14.71
CA ILE A 66 4.54 -3.85 13.45
C ILE A 66 4.12 -2.79 12.46
N TYR A 67 5.10 -2.09 11.92
CA TYR A 67 4.87 -1.06 10.92
C TYR A 67 5.55 -1.45 9.62
N ARG A 68 4.84 -1.28 8.51
CA ARG A 68 5.47 -1.31 7.21
C ARG A 68 6.27 -0.02 6.98
N HIS A 69 7.29 -0.12 6.13
CA HIS A 69 8.03 1.05 5.65
C HIS A 69 7.10 2.11 5.03
N GLY A 70 7.52 3.36 5.01
CA GLY A 70 6.76 4.46 4.38
C GLY A 70 6.77 4.43 2.86
N THR A 71 6.19 5.47 2.27
CA THR A 71 6.12 5.70 0.83
C THR A 71 7.52 5.62 0.19
N ARG A 72 7.60 4.88 -0.92
CA ARG A 72 8.87 4.53 -1.58
C ARG A 72 8.77 4.66 -3.09
N ALA A 73 9.93 4.76 -3.73
CA ALA A 73 10.05 4.70 -5.18
C ALA A 73 9.59 3.33 -5.73
N PRO A 74 9.16 3.25 -6.99
CA PRO A 74 8.97 1.99 -7.70
C PRO A 74 10.26 1.16 -7.77
N SER A 75 10.14 -0.09 -8.23
CA SER A 75 11.35 -0.85 -8.57
C SER A 75 11.92 -0.39 -9.91
N SER A 76 13.22 -0.53 -10.14
CA SER A 76 13.83 -0.17 -11.43
C SER A 76 13.19 -0.94 -12.61
N LYS A 77 12.67 -2.15 -12.35
CA LYS A 77 11.90 -2.91 -13.34
C LYS A 77 10.57 -2.24 -13.67
N ASP A 78 9.86 -1.73 -12.66
CA ASP A 78 8.60 -1.01 -12.87
C ASP A 78 8.87 0.32 -13.59
N VAL A 79 9.92 1.06 -13.19
CA VAL A 79 10.32 2.31 -13.86
C VAL A 79 10.57 2.10 -15.35
N ARG A 80 11.30 1.06 -15.74
CA ARG A 80 11.50 0.75 -17.17
C ARG A 80 10.19 0.49 -17.92
N ARG A 81 9.28 -0.29 -17.33
CA ARG A 81 7.97 -0.56 -17.93
C ARG A 81 7.11 0.70 -18.06
N ILE A 82 7.21 1.62 -17.11
CA ILE A 82 6.52 2.91 -17.14
C ILE A 82 7.06 3.75 -18.30
N ILE A 83 8.40 3.83 -18.46
CA ILE A 83 9.03 4.55 -19.58
C ILE A 83 8.63 3.93 -20.93
N GLU A 84 8.74 2.61 -21.08
CA GLU A 84 8.36 1.89 -22.29
C GLU A 84 6.87 2.10 -22.65
N LEU A 85 5.97 2.11 -21.65
CA LEU A 85 4.56 2.37 -21.88
C LEU A 85 4.29 3.84 -22.22
N ARG A 86 4.95 4.78 -21.54
CA ARG A 86 4.86 6.22 -21.86
C ARG A 86 5.21 6.46 -23.32
N ASP A 87 6.32 5.91 -23.78
CA ASP A 87 6.82 6.14 -25.14
C ASP A 87 5.87 5.56 -26.20
N ARG A 88 5.30 4.36 -25.96
CA ARG A 88 4.24 3.80 -26.80
C ARG A 88 2.97 4.67 -26.82
N LEU A 89 2.55 5.21 -25.67
CA LEU A 89 1.38 6.09 -25.60
C LEU A 89 1.58 7.40 -26.38
N ILE A 90 2.75 8.04 -26.22
CA ILE A 90 3.09 9.29 -26.92
C ILE A 90 3.22 9.08 -28.44
N SER A 91 3.77 7.94 -28.86
CA SER A 91 3.94 7.61 -30.29
C SER A 91 2.67 7.10 -30.97
N SER A 92 1.62 6.80 -30.22
CA SER A 92 0.36 6.28 -30.75
C SER A 92 -0.39 7.36 -31.54
N GLN A 93 -0.47 7.21 -32.86
CA GLN A 93 -1.17 8.16 -33.72
C GLN A 93 -2.66 8.22 -33.38
N GLY A 94 -3.20 9.44 -33.27
CA GLY A 94 -4.63 9.66 -32.99
C GLY A 94 -5.03 9.43 -31.53
N ALA A 95 -4.09 9.05 -30.65
CA ALA A 95 -4.37 8.84 -29.24
C ALA A 95 -4.77 10.16 -28.55
N ILE A 96 -5.78 10.09 -27.69
CA ILE A 96 -6.17 11.18 -26.80
C ILE A 96 -5.51 10.94 -25.44
N LEU A 97 -4.46 11.70 -25.14
CA LEU A 97 -3.72 11.56 -23.89
C LEU A 97 -4.29 12.51 -22.81
N PRO A 98 -4.26 12.12 -21.52
CA PRO A 98 -4.63 13.02 -20.43
C PRO A 98 -3.81 14.32 -20.43
N SER A 99 -4.39 15.37 -19.84
CA SER A 99 -3.73 16.68 -19.74
C SER A 99 -2.36 16.56 -19.05
N GLY A 100 -1.36 17.24 -19.63
CA GLY A 100 0.03 17.22 -19.13
C GLY A 100 0.82 15.96 -19.45
N PHE A 101 0.27 14.97 -20.18
CA PHE A 101 0.96 13.72 -20.47
C PHE A 101 2.03 13.84 -21.57
N HIS A 102 1.91 14.77 -22.51
CA HIS A 102 2.92 14.97 -23.56
C HIS A 102 4.25 15.49 -22.99
N ASP A 103 4.20 16.37 -22.00
CA ASP A 103 5.38 16.93 -21.32
C ASP A 103 5.77 16.13 -20.07
N TYR A 104 5.15 14.97 -19.85
CA TYR A 104 5.34 14.19 -18.63
C TYR A 104 6.73 13.53 -18.59
N LEU A 105 7.45 13.85 -17.51
CA LEU A 105 8.71 13.20 -17.15
C LEU A 105 8.45 12.17 -16.06
N VAL A 106 9.06 10.98 -16.19
CA VAL A 106 8.95 9.94 -15.16
C VAL A 106 9.76 10.37 -13.93
N PRO A 107 9.13 10.74 -12.79
CA PRO A 107 9.84 11.36 -11.68
C PRO A 107 10.81 10.40 -10.99
N PHE A 108 10.69 9.10 -11.27
CA PHE A 108 11.49 8.03 -10.67
C PHE A 108 12.65 7.55 -11.55
N GLU A 109 12.84 8.13 -12.75
CA GLU A 109 13.83 7.67 -13.73
C GLU A 109 15.27 7.64 -13.20
N LYS A 110 15.67 8.71 -12.50
CA LYS A 110 16.99 8.84 -11.86
C LYS A 110 17.01 8.37 -10.41
N GLY A 111 15.93 7.73 -9.95
CA GLY A 111 15.74 7.32 -8.57
C GLY A 111 16.48 6.03 -8.21
N THR A 112 16.73 5.85 -6.91
CA THR A 112 17.29 4.60 -6.38
C THR A 112 16.21 3.52 -6.24
N ASP A 113 16.51 2.26 -6.63
CA ASP A 113 15.55 1.13 -6.61
C ASP A 113 14.86 0.98 -5.25
N LYS A 114 13.53 1.15 -5.23
CA LYS A 114 12.70 1.00 -4.04
C LYS A 114 13.16 1.83 -2.82
N ALA A 115 13.87 2.93 -3.06
CA ALA A 115 14.31 3.82 -1.98
C ALA A 115 13.12 4.45 -1.27
N LEU A 116 13.28 4.71 0.03
CA LEU A 116 12.30 5.51 0.78
C LEU A 116 12.30 6.93 0.20
N LEU A 117 11.12 7.45 -0.11
CA LEU A 117 10.98 8.80 -0.65
C LEU A 117 10.83 9.82 0.48
N PRO A 118 11.03 11.13 0.23
CA PRO A 118 10.84 12.18 1.23
C PRO A 118 9.52 12.03 1.99
N ARG A 119 8.44 11.71 1.27
CA ARG A 119 7.13 11.44 1.86
C ARG A 119 7.14 10.30 2.88
N GLY A 120 7.86 9.21 2.60
CA GLY A 120 8.01 8.10 3.53
C GLY A 120 8.78 8.46 4.80
N PHE A 121 9.73 9.40 4.72
CA PHE A 121 10.39 9.93 5.92
C PHE A 121 9.41 10.73 6.79
N GLU A 122 8.63 11.61 6.17
CA GLU A 122 7.62 12.44 6.83
C GLU A 122 6.54 11.62 7.51
N GLU A 123 6.02 10.60 6.82
CA GLU A 123 4.98 9.70 7.32
C GLU A 123 5.41 9.05 8.65
N LEU A 124 6.58 8.41 8.67
CA LEU A 124 7.04 7.67 9.85
C LEU A 124 7.51 8.61 10.97
N TYR A 125 8.08 9.77 10.64
CA TYR A 125 8.40 10.79 11.64
C TYR A 125 7.14 11.33 12.32
N SER A 126 6.14 11.72 11.53
CA SER A 126 4.86 12.22 12.04
C SER A 126 4.13 11.16 12.86
N PHE A 127 4.22 9.90 12.43
CA PHE A 127 3.64 8.79 13.16
C PHE A 127 4.34 8.54 14.51
N GLY A 128 5.67 8.55 14.56
CA GLY A 128 6.41 8.48 15.83
C GLY A 128 6.05 9.62 16.79
N ARG A 129 5.88 10.84 16.26
CA ARG A 129 5.38 12.00 17.02
C ARG A 129 3.99 11.77 17.59
N GLN A 130 3.09 11.20 16.80
CA GLN A 130 1.72 10.90 17.24
C GLN A 130 1.71 9.87 18.36
N VAL A 131 2.46 8.76 18.22
CA VAL A 131 2.57 7.73 19.27
C VAL A 131 3.05 8.33 20.59
N ARG A 132 4.06 9.21 20.53
CA ARG A 132 4.57 9.94 21.69
C ARG A 132 3.50 10.84 22.32
N ASN A 133 2.82 11.63 21.50
CA ASN A 133 1.85 12.63 21.96
C ASN A 133 0.59 12.00 22.54
N ASN A 134 0.20 10.83 22.06
CA ASN A 134 -0.94 10.08 22.59
C ASN A 134 -0.62 9.41 23.93
N ASN A 135 0.66 9.26 24.29
CA ASN A 135 1.10 8.57 25.53
C ASN A 135 2.16 9.39 26.30
N PRO A 136 1.91 10.66 26.62
CA PRO A 136 2.96 11.59 27.06
C PRO A 136 3.56 11.20 28.40
N THR A 137 2.79 10.63 29.32
CA THR A 137 3.24 10.18 30.65
C THR A 137 4.18 8.99 30.57
N TRP A 138 3.92 8.05 29.65
CA TRP A 138 4.74 6.85 29.46
C TRP A 138 6.13 7.22 28.94
N PHE A 139 6.22 8.10 27.95
CA PHE A 139 7.49 8.52 27.37
C PHE A 139 8.30 9.51 28.22
N ARG A 140 7.71 10.15 29.25
CA ARG A 140 8.46 10.98 30.23
C ARG A 140 9.47 10.16 31.03
N ARG A 141 9.18 8.88 31.29
CA ARG A 141 10.03 7.98 32.08
C ARG A 141 11.08 7.21 31.26
N ARG A 142 11.21 7.50 29.96
CA ARG A 142 12.02 6.73 28.98
C ARG A 142 11.85 5.21 29.19
N PRO A 143 10.72 4.64 28.74
CA PRO A 143 10.51 3.21 28.90
C PRO A 143 11.62 2.43 28.18
N ASN A 144 11.89 1.21 28.65
CA ASN A 144 12.78 0.30 27.93
C ASN A 144 12.11 -0.04 26.58
N ILE A 145 12.52 0.62 25.51
CA ILE A 145 11.98 0.45 24.16
C ILE A 145 13.03 -0.26 23.32
N THR A 146 12.63 -1.36 22.68
CA THR A 146 13.45 -2.05 21.70
C THR A 146 12.85 -1.86 20.32
N PHE A 147 13.68 -1.50 19.35
CA PHE A 147 13.26 -1.38 17.95
C PHE A 147 13.84 -2.53 17.13
N TYR A 148 13.03 -3.10 16.27
CA TYR A 148 13.44 -4.11 15.30
C TYR A 148 13.15 -3.62 13.88
N THR A 149 14.06 -3.89 12.96
CA THR A 149 13.89 -3.60 11.54
C THR A 149 14.44 -4.72 10.67
N SER A 150 13.99 -4.78 9.42
CA SER A 150 14.62 -5.64 8.43
C SER A 150 15.83 -4.93 7.82
N SER A 151 16.76 -5.67 7.23
CA SER A 151 17.94 -5.14 6.52
C SER A 151 17.61 -4.32 5.27
N SER A 152 16.34 -4.23 4.88
CA SER A 152 15.95 -3.36 3.77
C SER A 152 16.28 -1.91 4.09
N SER A 153 17.02 -1.22 3.21
CA SER A 153 17.32 0.21 3.36
C SER A 153 16.08 1.05 3.71
N ARG A 154 14.99 0.90 2.97
CA ARG A 154 13.71 1.59 3.26
C ARG A 154 13.10 1.28 4.62
N ALA A 155 13.26 0.06 5.14
CA ALA A 155 12.75 -0.32 6.46
C ALA A 155 13.63 0.25 7.58
N VAL A 156 14.95 0.19 7.41
CA VAL A 156 15.91 0.84 8.32
C VAL A 156 15.64 2.34 8.39
N LEU A 157 15.54 3.02 7.25
CA LEU A 157 15.28 4.46 7.19
C LEU A 157 13.90 4.82 7.78
N SER A 158 12.88 3.99 7.54
CA SER A 158 11.55 4.17 8.16
C SER A 158 11.61 4.04 9.69
N ALA A 159 12.29 3.00 10.20
CA ALA A 159 12.47 2.80 11.64
C ALA A 159 13.23 3.97 12.29
N ARG A 160 14.26 4.49 11.60
CA ARG A 160 14.97 5.69 12.05
C ARG A 160 14.07 6.93 12.05
N SER A 161 13.29 7.18 11.00
CA SER A 161 12.35 8.32 10.97
C SER A 161 11.34 8.24 12.11
N PHE A 162 10.78 7.06 12.35
CA PHE A 162 9.89 6.81 13.48
C PHE A 162 10.58 7.06 14.82
N TYR A 163 11.80 6.54 15.01
CA TYR A 163 12.62 6.79 16.20
C TYR A 163 12.83 8.29 16.44
N HIS A 164 13.20 9.04 15.39
CA HIS A 164 13.38 10.50 15.49
C HIS A 164 12.08 11.20 15.89
N GLY A 165 10.94 10.80 15.32
CA GLY A 165 9.64 11.33 15.70
C GLY A 165 9.26 11.02 17.15
N LEU A 166 9.48 9.79 17.58
CA LEU A 166 9.16 9.32 18.93
C LEU A 166 9.98 10.02 20.02
N PHE A 167 11.24 10.33 19.73
CA PHE A 167 12.15 10.99 20.68
C PHE A 167 12.31 12.50 20.47
N ASN A 168 11.48 13.13 19.61
CA ASN A 168 11.57 14.55 19.27
C ASN A 168 12.96 14.99 18.78
N LEU A 169 13.61 14.14 18.00
CA LEU A 169 14.87 14.47 17.33
C LEU A 169 14.61 15.17 15.99
N THR A 170 15.64 15.79 15.42
CA THR A 170 15.55 16.44 14.11
C THR A 170 15.04 15.46 13.04
N PRO A 171 14.03 15.80 12.23
CA PRO A 171 13.57 14.96 11.13
C PRO A 171 14.72 14.55 10.20
N ILE A 172 14.70 13.30 9.75
CA ILE A 172 15.65 12.83 8.73
C ILE A 172 15.14 13.26 7.36
N THR A 173 16.01 13.92 6.59
CA THR A 173 15.78 14.21 5.18
C THR A 173 16.93 13.63 4.37
N ALA A 174 16.65 12.65 3.50
CA ALA A 174 17.63 12.08 2.58
C ALA A 174 17.00 11.99 1.19
N VAL A 175 17.58 12.72 0.25
CA VAL A 175 17.07 12.80 -1.14
C VAL A 175 18.02 12.17 -2.15
N ASP A 176 19.29 11.96 -1.77
CA ASP A 176 20.34 11.40 -2.62
C ASP A 176 20.97 10.14 -2.01
N ALA A 177 21.76 9.44 -2.81
CA ALA A 177 22.40 8.19 -2.41
C ALA A 177 23.36 8.39 -1.21
N GLN A 178 24.10 9.50 -1.19
CA GLN A 178 25.08 9.78 -0.12
C GLN A 178 24.39 10.09 1.21
N GLY A 179 23.31 10.87 1.21
CA GLY A 179 22.48 11.10 2.38
C GLY A 179 21.86 9.80 2.89
N ILE A 180 21.33 8.98 1.98
CA ILE A 180 20.79 7.65 2.32
C ILE A 180 21.87 6.80 3.01
N GLU A 181 23.06 6.69 2.43
CA GLU A 181 24.15 5.88 2.97
C GLU A 181 24.60 6.37 4.35
N ARG A 182 24.77 7.69 4.54
CA ARG A 182 25.08 8.28 5.85
C ARG A 182 24.06 7.87 6.92
N HIS A 183 22.77 7.86 6.59
CA HIS A 183 21.74 7.42 7.51
C HIS A 183 21.68 5.89 7.67
N LEU A 184 22.08 5.10 6.69
CA LEU A 184 22.20 3.66 6.87
C LEU A 184 23.38 3.27 7.75
N ASN A 185 24.46 4.06 7.77
CA ASN A 185 25.66 3.77 8.55
C ASN A 185 25.61 4.31 10.00
N SER A 186 24.61 5.11 10.35
CA SER A 186 24.53 5.77 11.67
C SER A 186 23.40 5.23 12.54
N ILE A 187 23.00 3.95 12.38
CA ILE A 187 21.80 3.37 13.01
C ILE A 187 21.96 3.43 14.54
N PRO A 188 20.99 3.99 15.28
CA PRO A 188 21.05 3.99 16.74
C PRO A 188 21.17 2.56 17.29
N GLU A 189 21.99 2.35 18.32
CA GLU A 189 22.18 1.03 18.95
C GLU A 189 20.86 0.38 19.42
N GLY A 190 19.86 1.20 19.75
CA GLY A 190 18.52 0.74 20.12
C GLY A 190 17.69 0.14 18.97
N ILE A 191 18.16 0.20 17.71
CA ILE A 191 17.51 -0.39 16.53
C ILE A 191 18.28 -1.60 16.03
N GLN A 192 17.70 -2.78 16.19
CA GLN A 192 18.30 -4.05 15.82
C GLN A 192 17.77 -4.56 14.48
N THR A 193 18.64 -5.15 13.67
CA THR A 193 18.24 -5.76 12.40
C THR A 193 17.94 -7.25 12.58
N VAL A 194 16.72 -7.69 12.26
CA VAL A 194 16.22 -9.05 12.55
C VAL A 194 15.50 -9.64 11.33
N ASP A 195 16.28 -10.13 10.38
CA ASP A 195 15.81 -10.59 9.07
C ASP A 195 15.15 -11.97 9.06
N ASN A 196 15.58 -12.86 9.95
CA ASN A 196 14.94 -14.16 10.16
C ASN A 196 13.45 -13.97 10.52
N LEU A 197 13.12 -12.95 11.32
CA LEU A 197 11.76 -12.63 11.72
C LEU A 197 11.04 -11.75 10.68
N LEU A 198 11.65 -10.65 10.23
CA LEU A 198 10.96 -9.64 9.43
C LEU A 198 11.05 -9.87 7.92
N ARG A 199 11.90 -10.82 7.49
CA ARG A 199 12.07 -11.23 6.09
C ARG A 199 12.06 -12.75 5.95
N PHE A 200 11.29 -13.46 6.77
CA PHE A 200 11.11 -14.92 6.67
C PHE A 200 10.83 -15.38 5.23
N PHE A 201 10.09 -14.57 4.43
CA PHE A 201 9.78 -14.83 3.04
C PHE A 201 11.02 -14.89 2.11
N GLN A 202 12.17 -14.39 2.58
CA GLN A 202 13.46 -14.47 1.89
C GLN A 202 14.27 -15.69 2.30
N TYR A 203 14.31 -15.98 3.60
CA TYR A 203 15.21 -16.98 4.18
C TYR A 203 14.58 -18.36 4.35
N CYS A 204 13.25 -18.47 4.47
CA CYS A 204 12.57 -19.75 4.51
C CYS A 204 12.67 -20.45 3.13
N LYS A 205 13.47 -21.51 3.06
CA LYS A 205 13.70 -22.29 1.83
C LYS A 205 12.41 -22.89 1.28
N GLN A 206 11.52 -23.36 2.17
CA GLN A 206 10.25 -23.95 1.76
C GLN A 206 9.33 -22.89 1.13
N TYR A 207 9.14 -21.74 1.79
CA TYR A 207 8.38 -20.62 1.23
C TYR A 207 8.95 -20.14 -0.12
N GLN A 208 10.28 -20.08 -0.24
CA GLN A 208 10.95 -19.74 -1.49
C GLN A 208 10.58 -20.72 -2.61
N LYS A 209 10.65 -22.02 -2.34
CA LYS A 209 10.36 -23.09 -3.31
C LYS A 209 8.88 -23.11 -3.70
N GLU A 210 8.00 -23.12 -2.71
CA GLU A 210 6.58 -23.46 -2.89
C GLU A 210 5.71 -22.26 -3.26
N ILE A 211 6.12 -21.05 -2.88
CA ILE A 211 5.32 -19.81 -3.09
C ILE A 211 6.06 -18.82 -3.97
N ARG A 212 7.27 -18.39 -3.57
CA ARG A 212 7.93 -17.26 -4.23
C ARG A 212 8.41 -17.60 -5.64
N LYS A 213 8.97 -18.79 -5.83
CA LYS A 213 9.50 -19.27 -7.12
C LYS A 213 8.48 -20.10 -7.89
N ASN A 214 7.39 -20.52 -7.23
CA ASN A 214 6.35 -21.29 -7.85
C ASN A 214 5.41 -20.40 -8.66
N LYS A 215 5.38 -20.59 -9.98
CA LYS A 215 4.50 -19.83 -10.88
C LYS A 215 3.02 -20.20 -10.68
N THR A 216 2.71 -21.40 -10.21
CA THR A 216 1.31 -21.82 -9.97
C THR A 216 0.70 -21.11 -8.76
N ALA A 217 1.51 -20.59 -7.84
CA ALA A 217 1.05 -19.80 -6.71
C ALA A 217 0.36 -18.48 -7.12
N LEU A 218 0.44 -18.07 -8.39
CA LEU A 218 -0.24 -16.90 -8.94
C LEU A 218 -1.25 -17.27 -10.04
N VAL A 219 -1.74 -18.52 -10.07
CA VAL A 219 -2.66 -18.97 -11.12
C VAL A 219 -3.94 -18.14 -11.17
N GLU A 220 -4.57 -17.85 -10.03
CA GLU A 220 -5.80 -17.05 -9.99
C GLU A 220 -5.56 -15.59 -10.36
N TYR A 221 -4.40 -15.04 -9.99
CA TYR A 221 -3.98 -13.71 -10.47
C TYR A 221 -3.90 -13.67 -12.00
N TRP A 222 -3.27 -14.66 -12.63
CA TRP A 222 -3.15 -14.69 -14.10
C TRP A 222 -4.46 -15.00 -14.80
N LYS A 223 -5.31 -15.87 -14.22
CA LYS A 223 -6.67 -16.12 -14.72
C LYS A 223 -7.49 -14.84 -14.71
N PHE A 224 -7.44 -14.06 -13.63
CA PHE A 224 -8.15 -12.79 -13.55
C PHE A 224 -7.56 -11.74 -14.49
N MET A 225 -6.23 -11.59 -14.50
CA MET A 225 -5.50 -10.66 -15.40
C MET A 225 -5.83 -10.90 -16.89
N ASN A 226 -5.98 -12.16 -17.28
CA ASN A 226 -6.29 -12.56 -18.66
C ASN A 226 -7.79 -12.79 -18.92
N GLY A 227 -8.62 -12.58 -17.89
CA GLY A 227 -10.05 -12.86 -17.90
C GLY A 227 -10.88 -11.78 -18.60
N ALA A 228 -12.19 -12.04 -18.72
CA ALA A 228 -13.13 -11.15 -19.41
C ALA A 228 -13.22 -9.77 -18.76
N VAL A 229 -13.18 -9.69 -17.41
CA VAL A 229 -13.26 -8.42 -16.67
C VAL A 229 -12.11 -7.49 -17.04
N MET A 230 -10.86 -7.97 -16.96
CA MET A 230 -9.69 -7.17 -17.32
C MET A 230 -9.60 -6.83 -18.81
N LYS A 231 -10.13 -7.70 -19.69
CA LYS A 231 -10.28 -7.39 -21.11
C LYS A 231 -11.30 -6.27 -21.34
N GLY A 232 -12.41 -6.26 -20.60
CA GLY A 232 -13.38 -5.17 -20.61
C GLY A 232 -12.76 -3.85 -20.20
N VAL A 233 -11.98 -3.83 -19.11
CA VAL A 233 -11.24 -2.63 -18.69
C VAL A 233 -10.28 -2.14 -19.79
N LEU A 234 -9.52 -3.05 -20.41
CA LEU A 234 -8.65 -2.69 -21.53
C LEU A 234 -9.46 -2.07 -22.68
N ASP A 235 -10.57 -2.69 -23.06
CA ASP A 235 -11.41 -2.23 -24.18
C ASP A 235 -11.96 -0.83 -23.93
N GLU A 236 -12.39 -0.53 -22.71
CA GLU A 236 -12.83 0.81 -22.32
C GLU A 236 -11.71 1.84 -22.35
N VAL A 237 -10.53 1.52 -21.79
CA VAL A 237 -9.36 2.43 -21.80
C VAL A 237 -8.93 2.72 -23.24
N VAL A 238 -8.83 1.68 -24.06
CA VAL A 238 -8.43 1.78 -25.47
C VAL A 238 -9.44 2.60 -26.26
N SER A 239 -10.74 2.35 -26.07
CA SER A 239 -11.81 3.10 -26.73
C SER A 239 -11.81 4.58 -26.32
N LYS A 240 -11.71 4.88 -25.02
CA LYS A 240 -11.72 6.25 -24.49
C LYS A 240 -10.54 7.08 -24.99
N HIS A 241 -9.36 6.45 -25.11
CA HIS A 241 -8.12 7.13 -25.45
C HIS A 241 -7.71 6.96 -26.92
N HIS A 242 -8.58 6.40 -27.76
CA HIS A 242 -8.32 6.14 -29.19
C HIS A 242 -7.00 5.39 -29.43
N LEU A 243 -6.71 4.40 -28.59
CA LEU A 243 -5.49 3.59 -28.70
C LEU A 243 -5.70 2.43 -29.70
N PRO A 244 -4.67 2.00 -30.42
CA PRO A 244 -4.72 0.79 -31.23
C PRO A 244 -4.75 -0.47 -30.35
N LYS A 245 -5.91 -1.13 -30.24
CA LYS A 245 -6.11 -2.31 -29.37
C LYS A 245 -5.04 -3.40 -29.51
N ALA A 246 -4.48 -3.58 -30.71
CA ALA A 246 -3.47 -4.61 -30.98
C ALA A 246 -2.14 -4.38 -30.23
N ASP A 247 -1.85 -3.13 -29.83
CA ASP A 247 -0.56 -2.74 -29.24
C ASP A 247 -0.59 -2.68 -27.71
N PHE A 248 -1.77 -2.89 -27.10
CA PHE A 248 -1.98 -2.77 -25.66
C PHE A 248 -2.61 -4.04 -25.08
N SER A 249 -2.30 -4.28 -23.80
CA SER A 249 -2.72 -5.46 -23.05
C SER A 249 -3.26 -5.08 -21.67
N PRO A 250 -3.96 -5.98 -20.96
CA PRO A 250 -4.39 -5.71 -19.59
C PRO A 250 -3.22 -5.43 -18.63
N ALA A 251 -2.02 -5.93 -18.95
CA ALA A 251 -0.82 -5.64 -18.18
C ALA A 251 -0.40 -4.17 -18.27
N ASP A 252 -0.69 -3.49 -19.38
CA ASP A 252 -0.40 -2.07 -19.58
C ASP A 252 -1.32 -1.20 -18.72
N VAL A 253 -2.61 -1.53 -18.66
CA VAL A 253 -3.56 -0.90 -17.72
C VAL A 253 -3.09 -1.07 -16.28
N ASN A 254 -2.59 -2.26 -15.93
CA ASN A 254 -1.99 -2.47 -14.61
C ASN A 254 -0.74 -1.61 -14.37
N VAL A 255 0.06 -1.31 -15.39
CA VAL A 255 1.17 -0.36 -15.25
C VAL A 255 0.63 1.05 -15.01
N MET A 256 -0.37 1.51 -15.79
CA MET A 256 -1.03 2.83 -15.61
C MET A 256 -1.54 3.01 -14.17
N PHE A 257 -2.23 1.99 -13.63
CA PHE A 257 -2.74 2.00 -12.26
C PHE A 257 -1.62 2.09 -11.22
N LEU A 258 -0.54 1.32 -11.40
CA LEU A 258 0.56 1.31 -10.46
C LEU A 258 1.29 2.66 -10.39
N ILE A 259 1.58 3.29 -11.54
CA ILE A 259 2.25 4.59 -11.56
C ILE A 259 1.35 5.72 -11.05
N CYS A 260 0.06 5.69 -11.37
CA CYS A 260 -0.93 6.58 -10.77
C CYS A 260 -0.87 6.50 -9.23
N GLY A 261 -0.91 5.29 -8.65
CA GLY A 261 -0.78 5.12 -7.20
C GLY A 261 0.58 5.54 -6.63
N TYR A 262 1.69 5.27 -7.33
CA TYR A 262 3.02 5.72 -6.88
C TYR A 262 3.12 7.24 -6.83
N GLU A 263 2.59 7.95 -7.81
CA GLU A 263 2.64 9.41 -7.89
C GLU A 263 1.67 10.07 -6.91
N VAL A 264 0.43 9.59 -6.80
CA VAL A 264 -0.52 10.05 -5.78
C VAL A 264 0.06 9.89 -4.36
N ALA A 265 0.78 8.79 -4.12
CA ALA A 265 1.43 8.58 -2.83
C ALA A 265 2.65 9.48 -2.61
N ALA A 266 3.47 9.71 -3.64
CA ALA A 266 4.77 10.34 -3.50
C ALA A 266 4.79 11.86 -3.72
N LEU A 267 3.95 12.38 -4.61
CA LEU A 267 3.96 13.78 -5.02
C LEU A 267 3.12 14.62 -4.05
N SER A 268 3.49 15.90 -3.92
CA SER A 268 2.89 16.82 -2.94
C SER A 268 1.50 17.31 -3.31
N ASN A 269 1.14 17.26 -4.60
CA ASN A 269 -0.16 17.67 -5.11
C ASN A 269 -1.15 16.51 -5.26
N ASP A 270 -0.72 15.28 -4.91
CA ASP A 270 -1.52 14.05 -4.97
C ASP A 270 -2.12 13.80 -6.37
N GLN A 271 -1.44 14.29 -7.41
CA GLN A 271 -1.88 14.21 -8.80
C GLN A 271 -0.92 13.37 -9.63
N SER A 272 -1.50 12.68 -10.60
CA SER A 272 -0.76 11.96 -11.62
C SER A 272 -1.54 12.03 -12.93
N PRO A 273 -0.91 12.41 -14.05
CA PRO A 273 -1.58 12.37 -15.35
C PRO A 273 -1.96 10.93 -15.74
N TRP A 274 -1.30 9.91 -15.16
CA TRP A 274 -1.64 8.52 -15.38
C TRP A 274 -3.01 8.12 -14.85
N CYS A 275 -3.48 8.78 -13.78
CA CYS A 275 -4.83 8.53 -13.27
C CYS A 275 -5.90 8.94 -14.28
N GLY A 276 -5.61 9.85 -15.22
CA GLY A 276 -6.54 10.26 -16.26
C GLY A 276 -6.85 9.19 -17.31
N PHE A 277 -6.01 8.14 -17.41
CA PHE A 277 -6.31 6.98 -18.27
C PHE A 277 -7.40 6.07 -17.72
N LEU A 278 -7.71 6.20 -16.42
CA LEU A 278 -8.58 5.29 -15.70
C LEU A 278 -9.91 5.98 -15.34
N ARG A 279 -10.93 5.17 -15.09
CA ARG A 279 -12.21 5.59 -14.50
C ARG A 279 -12.34 5.03 -13.07
N ALA A 280 -13.21 5.61 -12.26
CA ALA A 280 -13.42 5.20 -10.87
C ALA A 280 -13.76 3.71 -10.75
N HIS A 281 -14.59 3.13 -11.64
CA HIS A 281 -14.91 1.70 -11.57
C HIS A 281 -13.74 0.78 -11.96
N HIS A 282 -12.78 1.26 -12.77
CA HIS A 282 -11.57 0.49 -13.07
C HIS A 282 -10.74 0.28 -11.80
N GLN A 283 -10.74 1.25 -10.88
CA GLN A 283 -10.01 1.19 -9.62
C GLN A 283 -10.34 -0.06 -8.82
N LEU A 284 -11.63 -0.36 -8.61
CA LEU A 284 -12.08 -1.53 -7.85
C LEU A 284 -11.59 -2.85 -8.47
N VAL A 285 -11.60 -2.94 -9.80
CA VAL A 285 -11.07 -4.10 -10.54
C VAL A 285 -9.57 -4.24 -10.32
N MET A 286 -8.85 -3.12 -10.37
CA MET A 286 -7.40 -3.08 -10.18
C MET A 286 -6.99 -3.40 -8.74
N GLU A 287 -7.74 -2.94 -7.74
CA GLU A 287 -7.55 -3.30 -6.34
C GLU A 287 -7.72 -4.80 -6.14
N TYR A 288 -8.81 -5.38 -6.65
CA TYR A 288 -9.03 -6.81 -6.57
C TYR A 288 -7.92 -7.63 -7.26
N LEU A 289 -7.45 -7.19 -8.43
CA LEU A 289 -6.30 -7.81 -9.12
C LEU A 289 -5.05 -7.81 -8.23
N LEU A 290 -4.75 -6.69 -7.56
CA LEU A 290 -3.60 -6.60 -6.67
C LEU A 290 -3.80 -7.39 -5.38
N ASP A 291 -5.02 -7.48 -4.86
CA ASP A 291 -5.35 -8.29 -3.69
C ASP A 291 -5.16 -9.78 -3.96
N LEU A 292 -5.61 -10.28 -5.13
CA LEU A 292 -5.32 -11.66 -5.55
C LEU A 292 -3.81 -11.96 -5.51
N LYS A 293 -2.98 -11.01 -5.96
CA LYS A 293 -1.53 -11.18 -5.94
C LYS A 293 -0.95 -11.26 -4.52
N HIS A 294 -1.51 -10.53 -3.55
CA HIS A 294 -1.04 -10.53 -2.16
C HIS A 294 -1.62 -11.71 -1.39
N ARG A 295 -2.94 -11.90 -1.44
CA ARG A 295 -3.67 -12.98 -0.78
C ARG A 295 -3.11 -14.34 -1.14
N LEU A 296 -2.90 -14.64 -2.42
CA LEU A 296 -2.35 -15.94 -2.83
C LEU A 296 -0.94 -16.20 -2.27
N ARG A 297 -0.16 -15.16 -1.99
CA ARG A 297 1.16 -15.30 -1.34
C ARG A 297 1.06 -15.47 0.18
N ILE A 298 -0.03 -15.01 0.79
CA ILE A 298 -0.27 -15.02 2.23
C ILE A 298 -1.03 -16.27 2.67
N ASP A 299 -2.02 -16.73 1.91
CA ASP A 299 -2.92 -17.85 2.28
C ASP A 299 -2.16 -19.17 2.51
N HIS A 300 -0.97 -19.32 1.94
CA HIS A 300 -0.11 -20.50 2.12
C HIS A 300 0.82 -20.40 3.34
N LEU A 301 0.92 -19.22 3.98
CA LEU A 301 1.82 -19.00 5.11
C LEU A 301 1.51 -19.87 6.34
N PRO A 302 0.24 -20.05 6.77
CA PRO A 302 -0.05 -20.86 7.96
C PRO A 302 0.38 -22.32 7.81
N ALA A 303 0.32 -22.88 6.59
CA ALA A 303 0.73 -24.26 6.31
C ALA A 303 2.25 -24.42 6.21
N LEU A 304 2.96 -23.39 5.74
CA LEU A 304 4.41 -23.45 5.48
C LEU A 304 5.27 -22.90 6.61
N LEU A 305 4.67 -22.11 7.49
CA LEU A 305 5.33 -21.45 8.60
C LEU A 305 4.41 -21.43 9.84
N PRO A 306 3.99 -22.61 10.35
CA PRO A 306 3.26 -22.68 11.62
C PRO A 306 4.08 -22.02 12.73
N ASP A 307 5.41 -22.16 12.68
CA ASP A 307 6.34 -21.59 13.63
C ASP A 307 6.54 -20.07 13.48
N LEU A 308 6.18 -19.43 12.36
CA LEU A 308 6.33 -17.97 12.25
C LEU A 308 5.32 -17.25 13.15
N PHE A 309 4.10 -17.77 13.25
CA PHE A 309 3.12 -17.25 14.21
C PHE A 309 3.50 -17.60 15.66
N VAL A 310 4.23 -18.70 15.87
CA VAL A 310 4.81 -19.10 17.17
C VAL A 310 6.16 -18.41 17.48
N GLN A 311 6.85 -17.80 16.51
CA GLN A 311 8.07 -17.02 16.72
C GLN A 311 7.75 -15.54 16.87
N LEU A 312 6.79 -15.05 16.11
CA LEU A 312 6.14 -13.78 16.40
C LEU A 312 5.40 -13.89 17.75
N GLY A 313 4.73 -14.99 18.06
CA GLY A 313 3.97 -15.19 19.31
C GLY A 313 4.68 -14.69 20.58
N PRO A 314 5.86 -15.21 20.98
CA PRO A 314 6.61 -14.80 22.16
C PRO A 314 7.23 -13.40 22.08
N SER A 315 7.48 -12.87 20.87
CA SER A 315 7.91 -11.48 20.66
C SER A 315 6.73 -10.50 20.57
N PHE A 316 5.50 -10.99 20.43
CA PHE A 316 4.22 -10.29 20.26
C PHE A 316 3.19 -10.58 21.39
N LEU A 317 3.60 -11.35 22.37
CA LEU A 317 2.97 -11.54 23.67
C LEU A 317 3.82 -10.75 24.68
N PRO A 318 3.23 -10.15 25.72
CA PRO A 318 4.03 -9.61 26.80
C PRO A 318 4.89 -10.77 27.31
N THR A 319 6.18 -10.53 27.53
CA THR A 319 6.98 -11.51 28.26
C THR A 319 6.23 -11.84 29.55
N GLU A 320 6.12 -13.12 29.90
CA GLU A 320 5.48 -13.54 31.16
C GLU A 320 6.00 -12.71 32.35
N ALA A 321 7.27 -12.27 32.27
CA ALA A 321 7.91 -11.29 33.14
C ALA A 321 7.12 -9.99 33.40
N VAL A 322 6.54 -9.35 32.37
CA VAL A 322 5.76 -8.10 32.52
C VAL A 322 4.43 -8.34 33.23
N VAL A 323 3.82 -9.52 33.01
CA VAL A 323 2.56 -9.90 33.66
C VAL A 323 2.81 -10.30 35.12
N THR A 324 3.90 -11.01 35.41
CA THR A 324 4.26 -11.41 36.79
C THR A 324 4.65 -10.23 37.69
N ASP A 325 5.24 -9.16 37.13
CA ASP A 325 5.60 -7.95 37.90
C ASP A 325 4.37 -7.14 38.33
N LEU A 326 3.29 -7.20 37.52
CA LEU A 326 2.00 -6.58 37.84
C LEU A 326 1.27 -7.34 38.98
N ASP A 327 1.38 -8.67 39.04
CA ASP A 327 0.78 -9.46 40.11
C ASP A 327 1.53 -9.34 41.46
N GLY A 328 2.82 -8.96 41.44
CA GLY A 328 3.64 -8.76 42.64
C GLY A 328 3.32 -7.48 43.44
N THR A 329 2.53 -6.55 42.90
CA THR A 329 2.22 -5.25 43.52
C THR A 329 0.82 -5.19 44.16
N ARG A 330 0.18 -6.33 44.45
CA ARG A 330 -1.14 -6.38 45.10
C ARG A 330 -1.12 -5.77 46.51
N SER A 331 -1.52 -4.50 46.62
CA SER A 331 -2.27 -3.99 47.77
C SER A 331 -3.61 -3.41 47.30
N SER A 332 -4.68 -4.09 47.68
CA SER A 332 -6.09 -3.67 47.81
C SER A 332 -6.70 -2.66 46.81
N GLN A 333 -7.73 -3.14 46.10
CA GLN A 333 -8.87 -2.36 45.57
C GLN A 333 -8.57 -1.32 44.48
N SER A 334 -8.19 -1.77 43.29
CA SER A 334 -8.68 -1.19 42.04
C SER A 334 -8.74 -2.27 40.96
N GLN A 335 -9.85 -2.32 40.21
CA GLN A 335 -9.90 -3.10 38.96
C GLN A 335 -8.95 -2.43 37.97
N ASN A 336 -7.67 -2.82 37.99
CA ASN A 336 -6.70 -2.31 37.03
C ASN A 336 -6.95 -3.01 35.69
N CYS A 337 -7.57 -2.29 34.76
CA CYS A 337 -7.59 -2.71 33.37
C CYS A 337 -6.22 -2.40 32.73
N TYR A 338 -5.59 -3.43 32.19
CA TYR A 338 -4.31 -3.35 31.47
C TYR A 338 -4.55 -3.51 29.98
N LEU A 339 -4.12 -2.53 29.18
CA LEU A 339 -4.22 -2.60 27.73
C LEU A 339 -2.93 -3.17 27.13
N LEU A 340 -3.08 -4.24 26.36
CA LEU A 340 -2.09 -4.71 25.39
C LEU A 340 -2.56 -4.29 23.99
N GLY A 341 -1.97 -3.22 23.48
CA GLY A 341 -2.25 -2.75 22.12
C GLY A 341 -1.44 -3.53 21.09
N ARG A 342 -2.11 -4.02 20.03
CA ARG A 342 -1.48 -4.42 18.77
C ARG A 342 -1.78 -3.36 17.72
N MET A 343 -0.75 -2.75 17.16
CA MET A 343 -0.90 -1.85 16.01
C MET A 343 -0.19 -2.47 14.80
N LEU A 344 -0.98 -2.84 13.79
CA LEU A 344 -0.55 -3.27 12.47
C LEU A 344 -1.00 -2.18 11.50
N ILE A 345 -0.06 -1.52 10.82
CA ILE A 345 -0.35 -0.57 9.74
C ILE A 345 0.28 -1.07 8.44
#